data_AF-A0A7R9XTV9-F1
#
_entry.id   AF-A0A7R9XTV9-F1
#
_cell.length_a   1.000
_cell.length_b   1.000
_cell.length_c   1.000
_cell.angle_alpha   90.00
_cell.angle_beta   90.00
_cell.angle_gamma   90.00
#
_symmetry.space_group_name_H-M   'P 1'
#
loop_
_entity.id
_entity.type
_entity.pdbx_description
1 polymer ?
#
loop_
_entity_poly.entity_id
_entity_poly.type
_entity_poly.pdbx_seq_one_letter_code
_entity_poly.pdbx_strand_id
1 'polypeptide(L)'
;MRSHLRSLLELLPRVVAPPSARLPANAIWGEKNANALLIHARGKKTKKQSSSKGGSQGSSKGRSGMAGAVANPAMKATVDKHFDLFMRSYAPAEIEKETLTAEQLEEYEARAKEYSKMKMAQHRAWQKDIAGKIRHKLVAIKSLPEGFIRDAAAAPDYSSFSMKRTRPSLTPAIPGFYEAKQEKAEKVVRES
;
A
#
# COMPACT_ATOMS: atom_id res chain seq x y z
N MET A 1 59.26 -0.37 -40.17
CA MET A 1 58.50 0.90 -40.08
C MET A 1 57.05 0.54 -39.85
N ARG A 2 56.54 0.89 -38.66
CA ARG A 2 55.19 0.54 -38.20
C ARG A 2 54.21 1.60 -38.70
N SER A 3 53.18 1.17 -39.41
CA SER A 3 51.83 1.75 -39.44
C SER A 3 51.19 1.32 -40.73
N HIS A 4 49.96 0.81 -40.65
CA HIS A 4 48.87 0.88 -41.63
C HIS A 4 47.94 -0.32 -41.44
N LEU A 5 47.47 -0.53 -40.21
CA LEU A 5 46.27 -1.31 -39.90
C LEU A 5 45.62 -0.67 -38.67
N ARG A 6 45.04 0.53 -38.85
CA ARG A 6 44.02 1.02 -37.91
C ARG A 6 42.73 0.30 -38.24
N SER A 7 42.16 -0.33 -37.23
CA SER A 7 41.07 -1.28 -37.31
C SER A 7 39.80 -0.64 -37.87
N LEU A 8 39.08 -1.42 -38.68
CA LEU A 8 37.72 -1.14 -39.16
C LEU A 8 36.65 -1.11 -38.05
N LEU A 9 37.06 -0.91 -36.79
CA LEU A 9 36.19 -0.88 -35.61
C LEU A 9 35.94 0.53 -35.06
N GLU A 10 36.54 1.58 -35.64
CA GLU A 10 36.37 2.98 -35.18
C GLU A 10 35.25 3.76 -35.87
N LEU A 11 34.50 3.15 -36.79
CA LEU A 11 33.47 3.82 -37.60
C LEU A 11 32.02 3.45 -37.25
N LEU A 12 31.74 3.16 -35.98
CA LEU A 12 30.36 3.12 -35.48
C LEU A 12 30.12 4.35 -34.59
N PRO A 13 29.06 5.16 -34.85
CA PRO A 13 28.71 6.25 -33.98
C PRO A 13 28.43 5.68 -32.59
N ARG A 14 29.19 6.13 -31.60
CA ARG A 14 28.90 5.91 -30.17
C ARG A 14 27.45 6.35 -29.95
N VAL A 15 26.54 5.38 -29.82
CA VAL A 15 25.17 5.64 -29.36
C VAL A 15 25.29 6.11 -27.92
N VAL A 16 25.34 7.43 -27.74
CA VAL A 16 25.18 8.09 -26.45
C VAL A 16 23.74 7.77 -26.02
N ALA A 17 23.58 6.83 -25.10
CA ALA A 17 22.31 6.61 -24.45
C ALA A 17 21.84 7.97 -23.88
N PRO A 18 20.57 8.37 -24.09
CA PRO A 18 20.09 9.62 -23.50
C PRO A 18 20.29 9.51 -21.98
N PRO A 19 20.64 10.63 -21.29
CA PRO A 19 20.65 10.65 -19.84
C PRO A 19 19.20 10.48 -19.38
N SER A 20 18.74 9.23 -19.27
CA SER A 20 17.58 8.90 -18.48
C SER A 20 17.94 9.38 -17.09
N ALA A 21 17.34 10.49 -16.66
CA ALA A 21 17.45 10.99 -15.32
C ALA A 21 17.23 9.80 -14.37
N ARG A 22 18.33 9.27 -13.83
CA ARG A 22 18.31 8.41 -12.65
C ARG A 22 17.79 9.31 -11.55
N LEU A 23 16.47 9.38 -11.42
CA LEU A 23 15.90 9.80 -10.16
C LEU A 23 16.48 8.84 -9.12
N PRO A 24 17.13 9.35 -8.05
CA PRO A 24 17.59 8.48 -6.98
C PRO A 24 16.38 7.69 -6.47
N ALA A 25 16.59 6.44 -6.05
CA ALA A 25 15.54 5.57 -5.52
C ALA A 25 14.72 6.22 -4.37
N ASN A 26 15.25 7.31 -3.81
CA ASN A 26 14.71 8.12 -2.73
C ASN A 26 13.67 9.18 -3.18
N ALA A 27 13.43 9.38 -4.48
CA ALA A 27 12.56 10.46 -4.97
C ALA A 27 11.05 10.17 -4.87
N ILE A 28 10.65 8.92 -4.70
CA ILE A 28 9.22 8.51 -4.73
C ILE A 28 8.64 8.37 -3.31
N TRP A 29 9.49 8.20 -2.28
CA TRP A 29 9.06 8.07 -0.89
C TRP A 29 10.01 8.86 0.02
N GLY A 30 9.49 9.89 0.69
CA GLY A 30 10.26 10.88 1.44
C GLY A 30 11.23 10.31 2.49
N GLU A 31 12.41 10.91 2.55
CA GLU A 31 13.64 10.53 3.27
C GLU A 31 13.61 10.48 4.81
N LYS A 32 12.45 10.36 5.48
CA LYS A 32 12.42 10.62 6.93
C LYS A 32 12.63 9.44 7.89
N ASN A 33 12.87 8.20 7.46
CA ASN A 33 12.90 7.07 8.41
C ASN A 33 13.98 5.99 8.21
N ALA A 34 15.17 6.33 7.72
CA ALA A 34 16.28 5.36 7.65
C ALA A 34 16.98 5.10 9.00
N ASN A 35 16.89 6.02 9.97
CA ASN A 35 17.60 5.92 11.25
C ASN A 35 16.82 5.25 12.39
N ALA A 36 15.57 4.82 12.17
CA ALA A 36 14.73 4.20 13.21
C ALA A 36 14.90 2.68 13.32
N LEU A 37 15.55 2.03 12.34
CA LEU A 37 15.66 0.56 12.28
C LEU A 37 16.96 -0.01 12.88
N LEU A 38 17.81 0.82 13.48
CA LEU A 38 19.16 0.41 13.92
C LEU A 38 19.37 0.37 15.46
N ILE A 39 18.30 0.46 16.26
CA ILE A 39 18.42 0.56 17.74
C ILE A 39 18.09 -0.75 18.48
N HIS A 40 17.48 -1.77 17.86
CA HIS A 40 17.05 -2.99 18.57
C HIS A 40 18.05 -4.15 18.61
N ALA A 41 19.30 -3.96 18.15
CA ALA A 41 20.29 -5.03 18.09
C ALA A 41 21.51 -4.76 18.99
N ARG A 42 21.31 -4.48 20.29
CA ARG A 42 22.37 -4.62 21.33
C ARG A 42 21.81 -4.41 22.74
N GLY A 43 21.71 -5.51 23.50
CA GLY A 43 21.39 -5.44 24.93
C GLY A 43 21.29 -6.81 25.57
N LYS A 44 22.43 -7.36 25.99
CA LYS A 44 22.55 -8.64 26.71
C LYS A 44 21.90 -8.56 28.11
N LYS A 45 21.38 -9.70 28.55
CA LYS A 45 20.82 -10.00 29.88
C LYS A 45 21.82 -9.69 31.01
N THR A 46 21.34 -9.07 32.10
CA THR A 46 21.86 -9.32 33.46
C THR A 46 20.71 -9.35 34.47
N LYS A 47 20.55 -10.52 35.08
CA LYS A 47 19.68 -10.83 36.22
C LYS A 47 20.33 -10.28 37.49
N LYS A 48 19.63 -9.46 38.28
CA LYS A 48 19.92 -9.28 39.71
C LYS A 48 18.60 -9.13 40.47
N GLN A 49 18.39 -10.09 41.37
CA GLN A 49 17.39 -10.03 42.42
C GLN A 49 17.78 -8.94 43.42
N SER A 50 16.81 -8.14 43.86
CA SER A 50 16.83 -7.56 45.20
C SER A 50 15.40 -7.35 45.66
N SER A 51 15.03 -8.12 46.67
CA SER A 51 13.87 -7.92 47.52
C SER A 51 13.96 -6.57 48.23
N SER A 52 12.91 -5.75 48.12
CA SER A 52 12.59 -4.77 49.17
C SER A 52 11.09 -4.61 49.28
N LYS A 53 10.60 -5.10 50.42
CA LYS A 53 9.27 -4.88 50.98
C LYS A 53 9.10 -3.38 51.20
N GLY A 54 8.09 -2.77 50.58
CA GLY A 54 7.80 -1.35 50.74
C GLY A 54 6.44 -1.03 50.14
N GLY A 55 5.40 -1.07 50.99
CA GLY A 55 4.09 -0.56 50.62
C GLY A 55 4.16 0.94 50.37
N SER A 56 3.58 1.39 49.27
CA SER A 56 3.33 2.80 49.00
C SER A 56 2.04 2.89 48.20
N GLN A 57 0.96 3.26 48.89
CA GLN A 57 -0.26 3.73 48.27
C GLN A 57 0.05 5.09 47.60
N GLY A 58 0.28 5.08 46.29
CA GLY A 58 0.41 6.27 45.47
C GLY A 58 -0.90 6.55 44.73
N SER A 59 -1.78 7.34 45.34
CA SER A 59 -2.94 7.95 44.67
C SER A 59 -2.46 8.93 43.60
N SER A 60 -2.41 8.50 42.34
CA SER A 60 -2.21 9.41 41.20
C SER A 60 -3.58 9.85 40.64
N LYS A 61 -4.09 10.92 41.25
CA LYS A 61 -5.14 11.77 40.68
C LYS A 61 -4.54 12.54 39.50
N GLY A 62 -5.09 12.36 38.30
CA GLY A 62 -4.92 13.33 37.22
C GLY A 62 -4.59 12.77 35.84
N ARG A 63 -5.63 12.38 35.07
CA ARG A 63 -5.69 12.70 33.63
C ARG A 63 -7.14 12.75 33.16
N SER A 64 -7.80 13.86 33.46
CA SER A 64 -9.04 14.30 32.83
C SER A 64 -8.72 14.69 31.38
N GLY A 65 -9.20 13.92 30.41
CA GLY A 65 -8.94 14.20 29.00
C GLY A 65 -9.57 13.21 28.03
N MET A 66 -10.78 12.75 28.33
CA MET A 66 -11.74 12.21 27.37
C MET A 66 -13.09 12.29 28.09
N ALA A 67 -14.06 13.04 27.56
CA ALA A 67 -15.42 13.01 28.09
C ALA A 67 -15.87 11.55 28.07
N GLY A 68 -15.99 10.96 29.27
CA GLY A 68 -16.22 9.53 29.42
C GLY A 68 -17.56 9.19 28.80
N ALA A 69 -17.55 8.43 27.70
CA ALA A 69 -18.72 7.66 27.34
C ALA A 69 -19.17 6.92 28.59
N VAL A 70 -20.39 7.20 29.06
CA VAL A 70 -20.97 6.53 30.22
C VAL A 70 -21.07 5.08 29.84
N ALA A 71 -20.10 4.28 30.26
CA ALA A 71 -20.02 2.89 29.86
C ALA A 71 -21.24 2.20 30.46
N ASN A 72 -22.16 1.75 29.60
CA ASN A 72 -23.30 0.96 30.05
C ASN A 72 -22.77 -0.22 30.90
N PRO A 73 -23.20 -0.36 32.16
CA PRO A 73 -22.65 -1.38 33.06
C PRO A 73 -22.89 -2.80 32.52
N ALA A 74 -23.97 -3.00 31.77
CA ALA A 74 -24.24 -4.24 31.05
C ALA A 74 -23.20 -4.56 29.95
N MET A 75 -22.67 -3.53 29.27
CA MET A 75 -21.60 -3.69 28.28
C MET A 75 -20.26 -3.99 28.94
N LYS A 76 -20.00 -3.41 30.12
CA LYS A 76 -18.79 -3.76 30.90
C LYS A 76 -18.83 -5.21 31.37
N ALA A 77 -19.96 -5.64 31.93
CA ALA A 77 -20.11 -7.02 32.39
C ALA A 77 -20.00 -8.06 31.26
N THR A 78 -20.46 -7.75 30.04
CA THR A 78 -20.30 -8.65 28.88
C THR A 78 -18.87 -8.68 28.37
N VAL A 79 -18.18 -7.52 28.35
CA VAL A 79 -16.75 -7.45 28.02
C VAL A 79 -15.93 -8.23 29.03
N ASP A 80 -16.16 -8.07 30.33
CA ASP A 80 -15.42 -8.78 31.37
C ASP A 80 -15.66 -10.30 31.31
N LYS A 81 -16.89 -10.74 31.00
CA LYS A 81 -17.23 -12.16 30.81
C LYS A 81 -16.52 -12.81 29.60
N HIS A 82 -16.31 -12.04 28.54
CA HIS A 82 -15.72 -12.54 27.29
C HIS A 82 -14.28 -12.05 27.09
N PHE A 83 -13.71 -11.38 28.10
CA PHE A 83 -12.37 -10.82 28.05
C PHE A 83 -11.34 -11.91 27.78
N ASP A 84 -11.46 -13.06 28.45
CA ASP A 84 -10.57 -14.20 28.26
C ASP A 84 -10.68 -14.80 26.86
N LEU A 85 -11.88 -14.84 26.27
CA LEU A 85 -12.07 -15.31 24.89
C LEU A 85 -11.44 -14.33 23.89
N PHE A 86 -11.60 -13.04 24.13
CA PHE A 86 -10.99 -11.98 23.33
C PHE A 86 -9.46 -11.97 23.46
N MET A 87 -8.93 -12.19 24.66
CA MET A 87 -7.49 -12.35 24.88
C MET A 87 -6.97 -13.64 24.23
N ARG A 88 -7.76 -14.72 24.24
CA ARG A 88 -7.41 -15.98 23.59
C ARG A 88 -7.42 -15.90 22.06
N SER A 89 -8.25 -15.06 21.46
CA SER A 89 -8.21 -14.85 20.00
C SER A 89 -7.01 -14.03 19.54
N TYR A 90 -6.49 -13.15 20.42
CA TYR A 90 -5.25 -12.41 20.17
C TYR A 90 -4.00 -13.22 20.52
N ALA A 91 -4.11 -14.20 21.42
CA ALA A 91 -3.03 -15.10 21.73
C ALA A 91 -2.57 -15.79 20.43
N PRO A 92 -1.27 -15.72 20.09
CA PRO A 92 -0.77 -16.33 18.86
C PRO A 92 -1.01 -17.83 18.95
N ALA A 93 -1.87 -18.35 18.07
CA ALA A 93 -1.93 -19.79 17.86
C ALA A 93 -0.59 -20.23 17.29
N GLU A 94 0.09 -21.16 17.96
CA GLU A 94 1.31 -21.77 17.46
C GLU A 94 0.94 -22.64 16.26
N ILE A 95 1.05 -22.07 15.06
CA ILE A 95 0.93 -22.82 13.81
C ILE A 95 2.22 -23.63 13.68
N GLU A 96 2.11 -24.96 13.66
CA GLU A 96 3.24 -25.84 13.43
C GLU A 96 3.90 -25.48 12.10
N LYS A 97 5.21 -25.24 12.12
CA LYS A 97 5.96 -24.95 10.89
C LYS A 97 6.06 -26.24 10.11
N GLU A 98 5.36 -26.33 8.98
CA GLU A 98 5.48 -27.45 8.06
C GLU A 98 6.95 -27.67 7.69
N THR A 99 7.44 -28.90 7.85
CA THR A 99 8.78 -29.29 7.43
C THR A 99 8.72 -29.74 5.98
N LEU A 100 9.03 -28.82 5.06
CA LEU A 100 9.05 -29.13 3.63
C LEU A 100 10.20 -30.08 3.30
N THR A 101 9.98 -31.00 2.36
CA THR A 101 11.08 -31.78 1.78
C THR A 101 11.95 -30.89 0.89
N ALA A 102 13.20 -31.30 0.62
CA ALA A 102 14.12 -30.52 -0.22
C ALA A 102 13.56 -30.30 -1.64
N GLU A 103 12.92 -31.32 -2.21
CA GLU A 103 12.28 -31.25 -3.53
C GLU A 103 11.13 -30.22 -3.56
N GLN A 104 10.28 -30.22 -2.52
CA GLN A 104 9.20 -29.24 -2.40
C GLN A 104 9.75 -27.81 -2.27
N LEU A 105 10.85 -27.62 -1.54
CA LEU A 105 11.46 -26.30 -1.39
C LEU A 105 11.92 -25.75 -2.75
N GLU A 106 12.57 -26.56 -3.58
CA GLU A 106 13.00 -26.18 -4.92
C GLU A 106 11.81 -25.83 -5.84
N GLU A 107 10.72 -26.62 -5.78
CA GLU A 107 9.49 -26.34 -6.53
C GLU A 107 8.86 -24.99 -6.13
N TYR A 108 8.79 -24.71 -4.83
CA TYR A 108 8.24 -23.44 -4.35
C TYR A 108 9.13 -22.26 -4.73
N GLU A 109 10.46 -22.42 -4.68
CA GLU A 109 11.38 -21.40 -5.15
C GLU A 109 11.21 -21.11 -6.66
N ALA A 110 11.10 -22.16 -7.46
CA ALA A 110 10.86 -22.04 -8.90
C ALA A 110 9.53 -21.31 -9.17
N ARG A 111 8.44 -21.75 -8.52
CA ARG A 111 7.12 -21.13 -8.64
C ARG A 111 7.12 -19.66 -8.18
N ALA A 112 7.83 -19.34 -7.11
CA ALA A 112 7.96 -17.96 -6.63
C ALA A 112 8.71 -17.07 -7.63
N LYS A 113 9.80 -17.59 -8.23
CA LYS A 113 10.57 -16.87 -9.27
C LYS A 113 9.73 -16.64 -10.52
N GLU A 114 8.96 -17.64 -10.96
CA GLU A 114 8.05 -17.53 -12.10
C GLU A 114 6.94 -16.51 -11.85
N TYR A 115 6.27 -16.59 -10.69
CA TYR A 115 5.26 -15.63 -10.30
C TYR A 115 5.82 -14.20 -10.29
N SER A 116 7.01 -14.01 -9.73
CA SER A 116 7.69 -12.71 -9.71
C SER A 116 7.96 -12.19 -11.13
N LYS A 117 8.48 -13.04 -12.02
CA LYS A 117 8.71 -12.68 -13.44
C LYS A 117 7.40 -12.26 -14.11
N MET A 118 6.33 -13.04 -13.99
CA MET A 118 5.02 -12.74 -14.56
C MET A 118 4.46 -11.43 -14.00
N LYS A 119 4.56 -11.22 -12.69
CA LYS A 119 4.05 -10.01 -12.04
C LYS A 119 4.80 -8.77 -12.49
N MET A 120 6.12 -8.86 -12.66
CA MET A 120 6.93 -7.76 -13.19
C MET A 120 6.63 -7.48 -14.67
N ALA A 121 6.36 -8.51 -15.48
CA ALA A 121 5.91 -8.32 -16.86
C ALA A 121 4.56 -7.57 -16.91
N GLN A 122 3.58 -7.98 -16.09
CA GLN A 122 2.29 -7.29 -15.96
C GLN A 122 2.47 -5.83 -15.54
N HIS A 123 3.33 -5.57 -14.55
CA HIS A 123 3.62 -4.21 -14.09
C HIS A 123 4.22 -3.34 -15.20
N ARG A 124 5.19 -3.85 -15.95
CA ARG A 124 5.79 -3.11 -17.08
C ARG A 124 4.79 -2.85 -18.20
N ALA A 125 3.92 -3.81 -18.50
CA ALA A 125 2.84 -3.63 -19.48
C ALA A 125 1.88 -2.52 -19.04
N TRP A 126 1.49 -2.50 -17.77
CA TRP A 126 0.65 -1.45 -17.19
C TRP A 126 1.31 -0.07 -17.23
N GLN A 127 2.60 0.03 -16.89
CA GLN A 127 3.36 1.28 -16.99
C GLN A 127 3.42 1.81 -18.43
N LYS A 128 3.64 0.93 -19.40
CA LYS A 128 3.65 1.28 -20.83
C LYS A 128 2.30 1.80 -21.30
N ASP A 129 1.21 1.15 -20.89
CA ASP A 129 -0.16 1.57 -21.21
C ASP A 129 -0.46 2.96 -20.63
N ILE A 130 -0.14 3.20 -19.35
CA ILE A 130 -0.31 4.52 -18.72
C ILE A 130 0.51 5.59 -19.44
N ALA A 131 1.80 5.33 -19.70
CA ALA A 131 2.65 6.27 -20.41
C ALA A 131 2.12 6.58 -21.81
N GLY A 132 1.58 5.58 -22.51
CA GLY A 132 0.88 5.75 -23.79
C GLY A 132 -0.31 6.67 -23.67
N LYS A 133 -1.22 6.42 -22.72
CA LYS A 133 -2.40 7.25 -22.45
C LYS A 133 -2.03 8.70 -22.13
N ILE A 134 -0.99 8.93 -21.32
CA ILE A 134 -0.50 10.27 -21.01
C ILE A 134 0.02 10.96 -22.28
N ARG A 135 0.82 10.26 -23.09
CA ARG A 135 1.34 10.82 -24.35
C ARG A 135 0.21 11.20 -25.30
N HIS A 136 -0.77 10.32 -25.51
CA HIS A 136 -1.91 10.59 -26.37
C HIS A 136 -2.77 11.75 -25.84
N LYS A 137 -2.99 11.83 -24.52
CA LYS A 137 -3.68 12.97 -23.90
C LYS A 137 -2.96 14.30 -24.22
N LEU A 138 -1.64 14.35 -24.06
CA LEU A 138 -0.87 15.57 -24.32
C LEU A 138 -0.89 15.96 -25.80
N VAL A 139 -0.79 14.99 -26.72
CA VAL A 139 -0.90 15.25 -28.16
C VAL A 139 -2.29 15.77 -28.52
N ALA A 140 -3.34 15.17 -27.95
CA ALA A 140 -4.72 15.61 -28.18
C ALA A 140 -4.94 17.06 -27.71
N ILE A 141 -4.48 17.42 -26.50
CA ILE A 141 -4.58 18.80 -26.00
C ILE A 141 -3.86 19.78 -26.93
N LYS A 142 -2.66 19.42 -27.42
CA LYS A 142 -1.91 20.25 -28.36
C LYS A 142 -2.62 20.44 -29.71
N SER A 143 -3.36 19.43 -30.17
CA SER A 143 -4.11 19.52 -31.44
C SER A 143 -5.36 20.40 -31.37
N LEU A 144 -5.85 20.74 -30.17
CA LEU A 144 -6.98 21.66 -30.02
C LEU A 144 -6.59 23.08 -30.44
N PRO A 145 -7.49 23.91 -30.99
CA PRO A 145 -7.22 25.31 -31.29
C PRO A 145 -6.74 26.10 -30.07
N GLU A 146 -5.95 27.14 -30.30
CA GLU A 146 -5.47 28.03 -29.25
C GLU A 146 -6.61 28.84 -28.61
N GLY A 147 -6.51 29.06 -27.30
CA GLY A 147 -7.48 29.82 -26.52
C GLY A 147 -8.25 28.96 -25.50
N PHE A 148 -9.46 29.40 -25.17
CA PHE A 148 -10.25 28.94 -24.02
C PHE A 148 -10.38 27.41 -23.92
N ILE A 149 -10.60 26.72 -25.05
CA ILE A 149 -10.83 25.28 -25.06
C ILE A 149 -9.57 24.50 -24.67
N ARG A 150 -8.40 24.90 -25.20
CA ARG A 150 -7.12 24.27 -24.88
C ARG A 150 -6.74 24.51 -23.42
N ASP A 151 -6.95 25.72 -22.92
CA ASP A 151 -6.64 26.11 -21.54
C ASP A 151 -7.53 25.39 -20.53
N ALA A 152 -8.85 25.32 -20.80
CA ALA A 152 -9.79 24.58 -19.97
C ALA A 152 -9.48 23.07 -19.95
N ALA A 153 -9.08 22.49 -21.08
CA ALA A 153 -8.70 21.07 -21.16
C ALA A 153 -7.36 20.75 -20.48
N ALA A 154 -6.46 21.73 -20.37
CA ALA A 154 -5.17 21.59 -19.70
C ALA A 154 -5.30 21.71 -18.17
N ALA A 155 -6.33 22.39 -17.67
CA ALA A 155 -6.58 22.54 -16.24
C ALA A 155 -6.85 21.19 -15.56
N PRO A 156 -6.34 20.95 -14.35
CA PRO A 156 -6.65 19.75 -13.59
C PRO A 156 -8.11 19.78 -13.11
N ASP A 157 -8.84 18.67 -13.34
CA ASP A 157 -10.18 18.47 -12.82
C ASP A 157 -10.12 17.91 -11.39
N TYR A 158 -10.86 18.56 -10.48
CA TYR A 158 -11.00 18.17 -9.08
C TYR A 158 -12.36 17.52 -8.78
N SER A 159 -13.17 17.25 -9.80
CA SER A 159 -14.43 16.54 -9.63
C SER A 159 -14.20 15.15 -9.01
N SER A 160 -15.03 14.80 -8.03
CA SER A 160 -14.96 13.48 -7.42
C SER A 160 -15.60 12.44 -8.34
N PHE A 161 -15.16 11.19 -8.20
CA PHE A 161 -15.81 10.10 -8.92
C PHE A 161 -17.27 9.96 -8.48
N SER A 162 -18.16 9.69 -9.46
CA SER A 162 -19.57 9.43 -9.17
C SER A 162 -19.75 8.27 -8.19
N MET A 163 -20.63 8.44 -7.21
CA MET A 163 -20.99 7.41 -6.23
C MET A 163 -21.59 6.14 -6.88
N LYS A 164 -22.11 6.26 -8.10
CA LYS A 164 -22.65 5.12 -8.87
C LYS A 164 -21.56 4.18 -9.39
N ARG A 165 -20.28 4.58 -9.39
CA ARG A 165 -19.18 3.74 -9.87
C ARG A 165 -18.87 2.63 -8.87
N THR A 166 -19.29 1.41 -9.18
CA THR A 166 -19.04 0.23 -8.35
C THR A 166 -17.70 -0.43 -8.65
N ARG A 167 -17.14 -1.16 -7.67
CA ARG A 167 -16.02 -2.07 -7.93
C ARG A 167 -16.54 -3.34 -8.59
N PRO A 168 -15.77 -3.95 -9.51
CA PRO A 168 -16.15 -5.23 -10.07
C PRO A 168 -16.27 -6.27 -8.94
N SER A 169 -17.39 -6.99 -8.91
CA SER A 169 -17.63 -8.12 -8.02
C SER A 169 -17.24 -9.43 -8.73
N LEU A 170 -16.90 -10.47 -7.95
CA LEU A 170 -16.59 -11.79 -8.49
C LEU A 170 -17.79 -12.39 -9.23
N THR A 171 -18.99 -12.22 -8.68
CA THR A 171 -20.26 -12.64 -9.30
C THR A 171 -21.02 -11.38 -9.72
N PRO A 172 -21.58 -11.32 -10.95
CA PRO A 172 -22.38 -10.18 -11.38
C PRO A 172 -23.63 -10.02 -10.51
N ALA A 173 -24.10 -8.79 -10.39
CA ALA A 173 -25.32 -8.48 -9.65
C ALA A 173 -26.57 -9.08 -10.30
N ILE A 174 -27.57 -9.41 -9.48
CA ILE A 174 -28.91 -9.75 -9.98
C ILE A 174 -29.48 -8.51 -10.69
N PRO A 175 -29.93 -8.61 -11.95
CA PRO A 175 -30.52 -7.49 -12.69
C PRO A 175 -31.66 -6.84 -11.89
N GLY A 176 -31.68 -5.50 -11.84
CA GLY A 176 -32.73 -4.72 -11.17
C GLY A 176 -32.68 -4.66 -9.63
N PHE A 177 -31.85 -5.48 -8.96
CA PHE A 177 -31.82 -5.50 -7.48
C PHE A 177 -31.24 -4.21 -6.87
N TYR A 178 -30.14 -3.69 -7.45
CA TYR A 178 -29.50 -2.47 -6.97
C TYR A 178 -30.33 -1.22 -7.26
N GLU A 179 -30.98 -1.18 -8.42
CA GLU A 179 -31.85 -0.07 -8.85
C GLU A 179 -33.05 0.06 -7.90
N ALA A 180 -33.75 -1.05 -7.61
CA ALA A 180 -34.87 -1.06 -6.68
C ALA A 180 -34.50 -0.63 -5.26
N LYS A 181 -33.27 -0.90 -4.81
CA LYS A 181 -32.77 -0.46 -3.50
C LYS A 181 -32.40 1.02 -3.49
N GLN A 182 -31.82 1.53 -4.59
CA GLN A 182 -31.51 2.95 -4.75
C GLN A 182 -32.79 3.80 -4.80
N GLU A 183 -33.78 3.40 -5.60
CA GLU A 183 -35.06 4.10 -5.66
C GLU A 183 -35.74 4.21 -4.29
N LYS A 184 -35.69 3.14 -3.48
CA LYS A 184 -36.22 3.16 -2.11
C LYS A 184 -35.45 4.15 -1.22
N ALA A 185 -34.12 4.18 -1.33
CA ALA A 185 -33.30 5.12 -0.56
C ALA A 185 -33.53 6.58 -0.99
N GLU A 186 -33.63 6.84 -2.29
CA GLU A 186 -33.91 8.17 -2.84
C GLU A 186 -35.31 8.66 -2.46
N LYS A 187 -36.32 7.77 -2.39
CA LYS A 187 -37.66 8.10 -1.89
C LYS A 187 -37.61 8.53 -0.42
N VAL A 188 -36.94 7.77 0.44
CA VAL A 188 -36.82 8.12 1.87
C VAL A 188 -36.14 9.49 2.06
N VAL A 189 -35.07 9.78 1.31
CA VAL A 189 -34.37 11.08 1.38
C VAL A 189 -35.20 12.24 0.84
N ARG A 190 -36.09 12.00 -0.13
CA ARG A 190 -37.02 13.04 -0.62
C ARG A 190 -38.20 13.29 0.31
N GLU A 191 -38.61 12.29 1.07
CA GLU A 191 -39.73 12.34 2.01
C GLU A 191 -39.32 12.83 3.41
N SER A 192 -38.02 13.02 3.66
CA SER A 192 -37.47 13.59 4.90
C SER A 192 -36.93 15.00 4.71
#